data_AF-A0A9D2D034-F1
#
_entry.id   AF-A0A9D2D034-F1
#
_cell.length_a   1.000
_cell.length_b   1.000
_cell.length_c   1.000
_cell.angle_alpha   90.00
_cell.angle_beta   90.00
_cell.angle_gamma   90.00
#
_symmetry.space_group_name_H-M   'P 1'
#
loop_
_entity.id
_entity.type
_entity.pdbx_description
1 polymer ?
#
loop_
_entity_poly.entity_id
_entity_poly.type
_entity_poly.pdbx_seq_one_letter_code
_entity_poly.pdbx_strand_id
1 'polypeptide(L)' 'MAKKEETPLRRARRNYEVRNKTEREQATKQYNTRLPRELHDEICAFLKKNRITKVELIVAGYQALLDHYGPKEQQNKE' A
#
# COMPACT_ATOMS: atom_id res chain seq x y z
N MET A 1 -24.47 -18.20 5.76
CA MET A 1 -24.90 -17.01 4.98
C MET A 1 -25.35 -17.47 3.61
N ALA A 2 -26.64 -17.34 3.26
CA ALA A 2 -27.11 -17.65 1.92
C ALA A 2 -26.42 -16.73 0.89
N LYS A 3 -26.00 -17.28 -0.26
CA LYS A 3 -25.43 -16.46 -1.34
C LYS A 3 -26.51 -15.47 -1.79
N LYS A 4 -26.15 -14.19 -1.85
CA LYS A 4 -27.03 -13.15 -2.40
C LYS A 4 -27.44 -13.53 -3.82
N GLU A 5 -28.68 -13.20 -4.19
CA GLU A 5 -29.27 -13.52 -5.50
C GLU A 5 -28.38 -13.08 -6.68
N GLU A 6 -28.32 -13.88 -7.73
CA GLU A 6 -27.46 -13.62 -8.87
C GLU A 6 -28.12 -12.62 -9.84
N THR A 7 -27.74 -11.35 -9.72
CA THR A 7 -28.08 -10.32 -10.72
C THR A 7 -27.05 -10.32 -11.88
N PRO A 8 -27.41 -9.90 -13.10
CA PRO A 8 -26.47 -9.78 -14.22
C PRO A 8 -25.18 -9.01 -13.89
N LEU A 9 -25.28 -7.91 -13.14
CA LEU A 9 -24.13 -7.10 -12.71
C LEU A 9 -23.17 -7.88 -11.80
N ARG A 10 -23.69 -8.70 -10.88
CA ARG A 10 -22.88 -9.55 -9.99
C ARG A 10 -22.13 -10.62 -10.76
N ARG A 11 -22.78 -11.22 -11.78
CA ARG A 11 -22.14 -12.20 -12.67
C ARG A 11 -20.99 -11.56 -13.45
N ALA A 12 -21.20 -10.39 -14.04
CA ALA A 12 -20.17 -9.65 -14.77
C ALA A 12 -18.96 -9.32 -13.88
N ARG A 13 -19.18 -8.79 -12.67
CA ARG A 13 -18.10 -8.50 -11.70
C ARG A 13 -17.32 -9.75 -11.29
N ARG A 14 -18.00 -10.87 -11.04
CA ARG A 14 -17.34 -12.14 -10.70
C ARG A 14 -16.48 -12.64 -11.86
N ASN A 15 -16.99 -12.62 -13.08
CA ASN A 15 -16.24 -13.05 -14.26
C ASN A 15 -15.01 -12.16 -14.50
N TYR A 16 -15.13 -10.85 -14.30
CA TYR A 16 -14.00 -9.92 -14.37
C TYR A 16 -12.95 -10.25 -13.31
N GLU A 17 -13.34 -10.40 -12.04
CA GLU A 17 -12.38 -10.73 -10.98
C GLU A 17 -11.72 -12.09 -11.21
N VAL A 18 -12.46 -13.12 -11.62
CA VAL A 18 -11.89 -14.44 -11.90
C VAL A 18 -10.81 -14.38 -12.99
N ARG A 19 -11.03 -13.58 -14.04
CA ARG A 19 -10.07 -13.42 -15.14
C ARG A 19 -8.83 -12.61 -14.74
N ASN A 20 -9.00 -11.53 -13.99
CA ASN A 20 -7.93 -10.54 -13.75
C ASN A 20 -7.26 -10.66 -12.38
N LYS A 21 -7.76 -11.52 -11.48
CA LYS A 21 -7.23 -11.63 -10.11
C LYS A 21 -5.75 -11.97 -10.08
N THR A 22 -5.31 -12.93 -10.89
CA THR A 22 -3.92 -13.37 -10.96
C THR A 22 -2.99 -12.25 -11.41
N GLU A 23 -3.35 -11.56 -12.50
CA GLU A 23 -2.59 -10.42 -13.00
C GLU A 23 -2.52 -9.28 -11.98
N ARG A 24 -3.65 -8.97 -11.32
CA ARG A 24 -3.70 -7.94 -10.27
C ARG A 24 -2.81 -8.27 -9.08
N GLU A 25 -2.83 -9.53 -8.62
CA GLU A 25 -2.03 -9.99 -7.48
C GLU A 25 -0.52 -10.05 -7.79
N GLN A 26 -0.14 -10.26 -9.04
CA GLN A 26 1.23 -10.18 -9.51
C GLN A 26 1.70 -8.72 -9.64
N ALA A 27 0.86 -7.84 -10.18
CA ALA A 27 1.22 -6.45 -10.42
C ALA A 27 1.25 -5.60 -9.13
N THR A 28 0.30 -5.81 -8.22
CA THR A 28 0.09 -4.91 -7.07
C THR A 28 -0.39 -5.66 -5.83
N LYS A 29 0.02 -5.20 -4.65
CA LYS A 29 -0.48 -5.67 -3.35
C LYS A 29 -0.78 -4.50 -2.42
N GLN A 30 -1.74 -4.68 -1.53
CA GLN A 30 -2.07 -3.68 -0.51
C GLN A 30 -1.12 -3.80 0.68
N TYR A 31 -0.68 -2.66 1.21
CA TYR A 31 0.11 -2.55 2.43
C TYR A 31 -0.68 -1.73 3.45
N ASN A 32 -1.55 -2.40 4.21
CA ASN A 32 -2.50 -1.76 5.11
C ASN A 32 -1.99 -1.80 6.55
N THR A 33 -1.99 -0.66 7.23
CA THR A 33 -1.66 -0.53 8.66
C THR A 33 -2.78 0.23 9.39
N ARG A 34 -3.17 -0.24 10.58
CA ARG A 34 -4.11 0.50 11.43
C ARG A 34 -3.35 1.53 12.26
N LEU A 35 -3.82 2.77 12.24
CA LEU A 35 -3.29 3.88 13.03
C LEU A 35 -4.37 4.39 13.99
N PRO A 36 -3.98 4.94 15.16
CA PRO A 36 -4.86 5.80 15.95
C PRO A 36 -5.44 6.93 15.09
N ARG A 37 -6.68 7.31 15.35
CA ARG A 37 -7.39 8.26 14.49
C ARG A 37 -6.73 9.64 14.44
N GLU A 38 -6.29 10.14 15.58
CA GLU A 38 -5.61 11.43 15.69
C GLU A 38 -4.33 11.45 14.83
N LEU A 39 -3.51 10.41 14.95
CA LEU A 39 -2.28 10.25 14.15
C LEU A 39 -2.58 10.15 12.65
N HIS A 40 -3.62 9.38 12.27
CA HIS A 40 -4.04 9.28 10.88
C HIS A 40 -4.42 10.65 10.31
N ASP A 41 -5.21 11.43 11.05
CA ASP A 41 -5.73 12.72 10.62
C ASP A 41 -4.60 13.76 10.54
N GLU A 42 -3.67 13.75 11.50
CA GLU A 42 -2.46 14.57 11.48
C GLU A 42 -1.59 14.30 10.24
N ILE A 43 -1.24 13.03 10.00
CA ILE A 43 -0.43 12.64 8.82
C ILE A 43 -1.15 13.05 7.54
N CYS A 44 -2.45 12.79 7.42
CA CYS A 44 -3.20 13.14 6.22
C CYS A 44 -3.25 14.66 5.99
N ALA A 45 -3.37 15.46 7.05
CA ALA A 45 -3.32 16.92 6.96
C ALA A 45 -1.94 17.42 6.48
N PHE A 46 -0.87 16.87 7.05
CA PHE A 46 0.52 17.18 6.63
C PHE A 46 0.75 16.85 5.16
N LEU A 47 0.38 15.65 4.71
CA LEU A 47 0.55 15.21 3.32
C LEU A 47 -0.20 16.13 2.35
N LYS A 48 -1.46 16.47 2.68
CA LYS A 48 -2.28 17.36 1.85
C LYS A 48 -1.67 18.77 1.74
N LYS A 49 -1.19 19.34 2.85
CA LYS A 49 -0.57 20.67 2.87
C LYS A 49 0.66 20.74 1.96
N ASN A 50 1.46 19.67 1.93
CA ASN A 50 2.70 19.60 1.18
C ASN A 50 2.56 18.97 -0.22
N ARG A 51 1.34 18.57 -0.62
CA ARG A 51 1.06 17.88 -1.90
C ARG A 51 1.85 16.57 -2.07
N ILE A 52 2.07 15.86 -0.96
CA ILE A 52 2.76 14.57 -0.92
C ILE A 52 1.72 13.45 -0.93
N THR A 53 1.98 12.40 -1.70
CA THR A 53 1.15 11.20 -1.74
C THR A 53 1.51 10.23 -0.61
N LYS A 54 0.55 9.38 -0.21
CA LYS A 54 0.82 8.33 0.78
C LYS A 54 1.90 7.34 0.33
N VAL A 55 2.02 7.11 -0.99
CA VAL A 55 3.05 6.24 -1.56
C VAL A 55 4.43 6.85 -1.38
N GLU A 56 4.60 8.15 -1.70
CA GLU A 56 5.87 8.85 -1.48
C GLU A 56 6.30 8.83 -0.01
N LEU A 57 5.35 9.03 0.92
CA LEU A 57 5.63 8.91 2.36
C LEU A 57 6.19 7.52 2.72
N ILE A 58 5.56 6.45 2.23
CA ILE A 58 5.98 5.08 2.53
C ILE A 58 7.36 4.79 1.93
N VAL A 59 7.60 5.19 0.68
CA VAL A 59 8.90 4.97 0.01
C VAL A 59 10.01 5.77 0.70
N ALA A 60 9.76 7.03 1.05
CA ALA A 60 10.74 7.86 1.77
C ALA A 60 11.05 7.29 3.16
N GLY A 61 10.02 6.84 3.90
CA GLY A 61 10.20 6.18 5.19
C GLY A 61 10.98 4.87 5.07
N TYR A 62 10.70 4.05 4.05
CA TYR A 62 11.47 2.83 3.79
C TYR A 62 12.94 3.12 3.46
N GLN A 63 13.20 4.12 2.61
CA GLN A 63 14.56 4.52 2.27
C GLN A 63 15.33 5.01 3.51
N ALA A 64 14.73 5.86 4.34
CA ALA A 64 15.35 6.32 5.58
C ALA A 64 15.68 5.15 6.54
N LEU A 65 14.83 4.12 6.58
CA LEU A 65 15.10 2.91 7.35
C LEU A 65 16.22 2.06 6.72
N LEU A 66 16.28 1.94 5.40
CA LEU A 66 17.40 1.30 4.71
C LEU A 66 18.71 2.02 5.00
N ASP A 67 18.73 3.35 5.03
CA ASP A 67 19.96 4.10 5.33
C ASP A 67 20.41 3.89 6.78
N HIS A 68 19.45 3.71 7.69
CA HIS A 68 19.72 3.46 9.11
C HIS A 68 20.14 2.02 9.42
N TYR A 69 19.51 1.03 8.78
CA TYR A 69 19.68 -0.41 9.07
C TYR A 69 20.39 -1.20 7.98
N GLY A 70 20.64 -0.61 6.82
CA GLY A 70 21.31 -1.25 5.69
C GLY A 70 22.75 -1.60 6.02
N PRO A 71 23.38 -2.50 5.23
CA PRO A 71 24.77 -2.84 5.40
C PRO A 71 25.60 -1.57 5.27
N LYS A 72 26.18 -1.13 6.39
CA LYS A 72 27.25 -0.13 6.37
C LYS A 72 28.43 -0.86 5.76
N GLU A 73 28.68 -0.64 4.47
CA GLU A 73 29.96 -1.03 3.89
C GLU A 73 31.02 -0.48 4.82
N GLN A 74 31.71 -1.38 5.50
CA GLN A 74 32.81 -1.03 6.38
C GLN A 74 33.81 -0.31 5.48
N GLN A 75 33.88 1.01 5.60
CA GLN A 75 34.98 1.82 5.10
C GLN A 75 36.22 1.50 5.95
N ASN A 76 36.64 0.23 5.93
CA ASN A 76 37.97 -0.20 6.28
C ASN A 76 38.67 -0.47 4.95
N LYS A 77 39.15 0.61 4.33
CA LYS A 77 40.33 0.51 3.49
C LYS A 77 41.32 1.51 4.07
N GLU A 78 42.30 0.91 4.73
CA GLU A 78 43.58 1.47 5.16
C GLU A 78 44.25 2.30 4.05
#